data_AF-A0A829G116-F1
#
_entry.id   AF-A0A829G116-F1
#
_cell.length_a   1.000
_cell.length_b   1.000
_cell.length_c   1.000
_cell.angle_alpha   90.00
_cell.angle_beta   90.00
_cell.angle_gamma   90.00
#
_symmetry.space_group_name_H-M   'P 1'
#
loop_
_entity.id
_entity.type
_entity.pdbx_description
1 polymer ?
#
loop_
_entity_poly.entity_id
_entity_poly.type
_entity_poly.pdbx_seq_one_letter_code
_entity_poly.pdbx_strand_id
1 'polypeptide(L)'
;MWQRHKSQLQMIKFSTKVAFKTCVLGSLIGLSAVLINWGIITLLGGYKLIFNYQWSYLPVFFLFLIGYTIQAIAEELICRGYLMGYWLKKKRVVFAFLTNSILYVFLHVVNAGFDVYAALSLFLFSVLMSEIRLISGNIWLCSAINAAWHFSEGIIFGTVVSGFPAIRLFITSTPTSNTQWLNGGVFGIERGAISIMLLILLIMIVVRLHKHHLKSLPQQLG
;
A
#
# COMPACT_ATOMS: atom_id res chain seq x y z
N MET A 1 8.42 17.59 -15.55
CA MET A 1 8.86 16.67 -14.47
C MET A 1 8.91 15.21 -14.95
N TRP A 2 7.83 14.69 -15.52
CA TRP A 2 7.65 13.28 -15.91
C TRP A 2 8.31 12.81 -17.21
N GLN A 3 8.97 13.71 -17.95
CA GLN A 3 9.50 13.42 -19.30
C GLN A 3 10.92 12.84 -19.32
N ARG A 4 11.58 12.63 -18.17
CA ARG A 4 13.00 12.23 -18.09
C ARG A 4 13.30 10.73 -18.13
N HIS A 5 12.29 9.86 -18.08
CA HIS A 5 12.47 8.41 -18.25
C HIS A 5 11.91 7.93 -19.59
N LYS A 6 12.58 8.30 -20.69
CA LYS A 6 12.13 7.99 -22.06
C LYS A 6 12.61 6.64 -22.60
N SER A 7 13.56 5.94 -21.97
CA SER A 7 14.22 4.78 -22.62
C SER A 7 14.11 3.42 -21.92
N GLN A 8 13.52 3.28 -20.72
CA GLN A 8 13.55 1.98 -19.99
C GLN A 8 12.26 1.56 -19.24
N LEU A 9 11.11 2.20 -19.47
CA LEU A 9 9.86 1.81 -18.81
C LEU A 9 9.22 0.60 -19.52
N GLN A 10 9.77 -0.60 -19.28
CA GLN A 10 9.15 -1.87 -19.63
C GLN A 10 7.82 -2.04 -18.89
N MET A 11 6.84 -2.70 -19.53
CA MET A 11 5.51 -2.91 -18.95
C MET A 11 5.61 -3.69 -17.63
N ILE A 12 6.39 -4.77 -17.64
CA ILE A 12 6.63 -5.62 -16.46
C ILE A 12 8.15 -5.71 -16.27
N LYS A 13 8.65 -5.25 -15.11
CA LYS A 13 10.06 -5.41 -14.74
C LYS A 13 10.14 -6.12 -13.40
N PHE A 14 10.30 -7.44 -13.47
CA PHE A 14 10.70 -8.27 -12.34
C PHE A 14 12.23 -8.40 -12.37
N SER A 15 12.94 -7.58 -11.58
CA SER A 15 14.39 -7.75 -11.44
C SER A 15 14.68 -8.85 -10.43
N THR A 16 15.10 -10.02 -10.91
CA THR A 16 15.44 -11.17 -10.04
C THR A 16 16.73 -10.95 -9.25
N LYS A 17 17.69 -10.19 -9.79
CA LYS A 17 19.00 -9.94 -9.15
C LYS A 17 18.92 -9.17 -7.83
N VAL A 18 17.87 -8.37 -7.61
CA VAL A 18 17.69 -7.54 -6.40
C VAL A 18 16.33 -7.81 -5.74
N ALA A 19 15.63 -8.89 -6.14
CA ALA A 19 14.28 -9.19 -5.67
C ALA A 19 14.21 -9.28 -4.15
N PHE A 20 15.09 -10.08 -3.52
CA PHE A 20 15.09 -10.25 -2.07
C PHE A 20 15.27 -8.92 -1.30
N LYS A 21 16.30 -8.13 -1.64
CA LYS A 21 16.54 -6.83 -1.01
C LYS A 21 15.36 -5.87 -1.18
N THR A 22 14.74 -5.89 -2.35
CA THR A 22 13.58 -5.05 -2.66
C THR A 22 12.36 -5.48 -1.85
N CYS A 23 12.12 -6.79 -1.74
CA CYS A 23 11.02 -7.33 -0.95
C CYS A 23 11.20 -6.98 0.53
N VAL A 24 12.40 -7.20 1.11
CA VAL A 24 12.69 -6.83 2.51
C VAL A 24 12.45 -5.34 2.74
N LEU A 25 12.98 -4.47 1.87
CA LEU A 25 12.78 -3.03 1.98
C LEU A 25 11.29 -2.66 1.89
N GLY A 26 10.57 -3.22 0.92
CA GLY A 26 9.14 -2.96 0.75
C GLY A 26 8.33 -3.43 1.95
N SER A 27 8.63 -4.61 2.49
CA SER A 27 7.96 -5.12 3.68
C SER A 27 8.20 -4.26 4.91
N LEU A 28 9.43 -3.75 5.10
CA LEU A 28 9.74 -2.82 6.19
C LEU A 28 8.97 -1.50 6.06
N ILE A 29 8.87 -0.95 4.84
CA ILE A 29 8.10 0.27 4.57
C ILE A 29 6.62 0.05 4.86
N GLY A 30 6.02 -1.03 4.33
CA GLY A 30 4.61 -1.35 4.54
C GLY A 30 4.28 -1.58 6.03
N LEU A 31 5.07 -2.40 6.72
CA LEU A 31 4.92 -2.66 8.15
C LEU A 31 5.02 -1.37 8.96
N SER A 32 6.01 -0.53 8.67
CA SER A 32 6.23 0.73 9.39
C SER A 32 5.09 1.72 9.18
N ALA A 33 4.55 1.82 7.97
CA ALA A 33 3.41 2.70 7.68
C ALA A 33 2.17 2.25 8.45
N VAL A 34 1.87 0.95 8.47
CA VAL A 34 0.74 0.41 9.25
C VAL A 34 0.97 0.56 10.75
N LEU A 35 2.18 0.28 11.25
CA LEU A 35 2.52 0.45 12.66
C LEU A 35 2.31 1.90 13.13
N ILE A 36 2.77 2.88 12.35
CA ILE A 36 2.56 4.30 12.65
C ILE A 36 1.08 4.64 12.67
N ASN A 37 0.34 4.20 11.64
CA ASN A 37 -1.08 4.46 11.51
C ASN A 37 -1.89 3.86 12.68
N TRP A 38 -1.75 2.55 12.89
CA TRP A 38 -2.39 1.82 13.99
C TRP A 38 -1.97 2.36 15.35
N GLY A 39 -0.70 2.71 15.54
CA GLY A 39 -0.17 3.27 16.77
C GLY A 39 -0.82 4.62 17.12
N ILE A 40 -0.91 5.54 16.16
CA ILE A 40 -1.59 6.83 16.34
C ILE A 40 -3.07 6.62 16.69
N ILE A 41 -3.77 5.76 15.93
CA ILE A 41 -5.19 5.46 16.17
C ILE A 41 -5.40 4.90 17.58
N THR A 42 -4.52 4.00 18.02
CA THR A 42 -4.56 3.40 19.35
C THR A 42 -4.30 4.43 20.45
N LEU A 43 -3.29 5.30 20.29
CA LEU A 43 -2.98 6.36 21.24
C LEU A 43 -4.12 7.38 21.38
N LEU A 44 -4.88 7.61 20.31
CA LEU A 44 -6.10 8.43 20.31
C LEU A 44 -7.33 7.70 20.87
N GLY A 45 -7.16 6.46 21.37
CA GLY A 45 -8.23 5.68 21.98
C GLY A 45 -9.17 4.99 20.97
N GLY A 46 -8.76 4.82 19.71
CA GLY A 46 -9.58 4.20 18.67
C GLY A 46 -9.78 2.69 18.84
N TYR A 47 -8.89 2.02 19.57
CA TYR A 47 -8.92 0.57 19.80
C TYR A 47 -8.73 0.17 21.25
N LYS A 48 -9.48 -0.86 21.65
CA LYS A 48 -9.18 -1.69 22.82
C LYS A 48 -8.38 -2.88 22.35
N LEU A 49 -7.19 -3.05 22.94
CA LEU A 49 -6.24 -4.09 22.54
C LEU A 49 -6.36 -5.33 23.45
N ILE A 50 -6.30 -6.50 22.83
CA ILE A 50 -6.14 -7.78 23.53
C ILE A 50 -4.98 -8.52 22.86
N PHE A 51 -4.01 -8.96 23.66
CA PHE A 51 -2.87 -9.73 23.16
C PHE A 51 -3.22 -11.22 23.20
N ASN A 52 -3.23 -11.85 22.03
CA ASN A 52 -3.76 -13.20 21.83
C ASN A 52 -2.71 -14.21 21.36
N TYR A 53 -1.42 -13.86 21.37
CA TYR A 53 -0.40 -14.71 20.76
C TYR A 53 -0.37 -16.13 21.36
N GLN A 54 -0.42 -17.13 20.47
CA GLN A 54 -0.28 -18.54 20.80
C GLN A 54 0.63 -19.24 19.78
N TRP A 55 1.47 -20.16 20.26
CA TRP A 55 2.35 -20.96 19.39
C TRP A 55 1.60 -21.77 18.33
N SER A 56 0.35 -22.17 18.63
CA SER A 56 -0.55 -22.87 17.72
C SER A 56 -0.92 -22.06 16.47
N TYR A 57 -0.68 -20.74 16.46
CA TYR A 57 -0.99 -19.85 15.34
C TYR A 57 0.10 -19.77 14.27
N LEU A 58 1.29 -20.35 14.49
CA LEU A 58 2.39 -20.33 13.52
C LEU A 58 2.03 -20.90 12.13
N PRO A 59 1.30 -22.03 12.00
CA PRO A 59 0.89 -22.52 10.68
C PRO A 59 -0.04 -21.53 9.95
N VAL A 60 -0.98 -20.94 10.68
CA VAL A 60 -1.93 -19.95 10.14
C VAL A 60 -1.20 -18.67 9.74
N PHE A 61 -0.19 -18.25 10.51
CA PHE A 61 0.67 -17.12 10.18
C PHE A 61 1.32 -17.27 8.80
N PHE A 62 1.99 -18.40 8.54
CA PHE A 62 2.66 -18.63 7.26
C PHE A 62 1.66 -18.77 6.11
N LEU A 63 0.49 -19.38 6.36
CA LEU A 63 -0.58 -19.47 5.38
C LEU A 63 -1.04 -18.08 4.92
N PHE A 64 -1.34 -17.17 5.85
CA PHE A 64 -1.74 -15.81 5.51
C PHE A 64 -0.60 -14.97 4.94
N LEU A 65 0.65 -15.21 5.34
CA LEU A 65 1.80 -14.54 4.74
C LEU A 65 1.89 -14.84 3.23
N ILE A 66 1.72 -16.11 2.87
CA ILE A 66 1.69 -16.54 1.47
C ILE A 66 0.45 -15.97 0.77
N GLY A 67 -0.72 -16.06 1.41
CA GLY A 67 -1.99 -15.56 0.87
C GLY A 67 -1.94 -14.07 0.51
N TYR A 68 -1.55 -13.21 1.46
CA TYR A 68 -1.42 -11.77 1.22
C TYR A 68 -0.32 -11.45 0.21
N THR A 69 0.75 -12.25 0.14
CA THR A 69 1.78 -12.10 -0.90
C THR A 69 1.21 -12.36 -2.28
N ILE A 70 0.47 -13.45 -2.47
CA ILE A 70 -0.16 -13.79 -3.76
C ILE A 70 -1.20 -12.73 -4.14
N GLN A 71 -2.06 -12.33 -3.21
CA GLN A 71 -3.05 -11.27 -3.41
C GLN A 71 -2.38 -9.97 -3.89
N ALA A 72 -1.38 -9.49 -3.15
CA ALA A 72 -0.69 -8.24 -3.48
C ALA A 72 0.07 -8.31 -4.81
N ILE A 73 0.68 -9.45 -5.15
CA ILE A 73 1.30 -9.65 -6.47
C ILE A 73 0.24 -9.55 -7.57
N ALA A 74 -0.92 -10.18 -7.40
CA ALA A 74 -1.99 -10.14 -8.39
C ALA A 74 -2.53 -8.72 -8.61
N GLU A 75 -2.84 -7.99 -7.53
CA GLU A 75 -3.30 -6.60 -7.60
C GLU A 75 -2.27 -5.69 -8.29
N GLU A 76 -1.00 -5.77 -7.87
CA GLU A 76 0.07 -4.93 -8.41
C GLU A 76 0.41 -5.30 -9.86
N LEU A 77 0.29 -6.56 -10.25
CA LEU A 77 0.52 -6.98 -11.63
C LEU A 77 -0.55 -6.41 -12.57
N ILE A 78 -1.82 -6.45 -12.19
CA ILE A 78 -2.93 -5.89 -12.97
C ILE A 78 -2.81 -4.36 -13.04
N CYS A 79 -2.67 -3.72 -11.87
CA CYS A 79 -2.68 -2.28 -11.76
C CYS A 79 -1.37 -1.67 -12.29
N ARG A 80 -0.24 -1.94 -11.62
CA ARG A 80 1.05 -1.25 -11.84
C ARG A 80 1.89 -1.92 -12.93
N GLY A 81 1.69 -3.22 -13.16
CA GLY A 81 2.33 -3.97 -14.24
C GLY A 81 1.66 -3.71 -15.58
N TYR A 82 0.41 -4.14 -15.74
CA TYR A 82 -0.28 -4.11 -17.01
C TYR A 82 -0.85 -2.72 -17.34
N LEU A 83 -1.82 -2.22 -16.56
CA LEU A 83 -2.55 -0.99 -16.91
C LEU A 83 -1.65 0.24 -16.89
N MET A 84 -0.95 0.48 -15.77
CA MET A 84 -0.01 1.58 -15.65
C MET A 84 1.13 1.43 -16.67
N GLY A 85 1.69 0.22 -16.80
CA GLY A 85 2.78 -0.08 -17.74
C GLY A 85 2.40 0.21 -19.20
N TYR A 86 1.17 -0.08 -19.61
CA TYR A 86 0.65 0.25 -20.94
C TYR A 86 0.71 1.76 -21.21
N TRP A 87 0.17 2.59 -20.31
CA TRP A 87 0.16 4.04 -20.47
C TRP A 87 1.55 4.67 -20.38
N LEU A 88 2.42 4.12 -19.52
CA LEU A 88 3.82 4.52 -19.45
C LEU A 88 4.56 4.24 -20.77
N LYS A 89 4.32 3.08 -21.40
CA LYS A 89 4.86 2.74 -22.74
C LYS A 89 4.35 3.73 -23.80
N LYS A 90 3.11 4.20 -23.68
CA LYS A 90 2.53 5.25 -24.53
C LYS A 90 2.95 6.68 -24.13
N LYS A 91 3.85 6.84 -23.16
CA LYS A 91 4.35 8.13 -22.64
C LYS A 91 3.25 9.04 -22.08
N ARG A 92 2.12 8.46 -21.65
CA ARG A 92 0.96 9.18 -21.09
C ARG A 92 0.90 9.00 -19.58
N VAL A 93 1.78 9.68 -18.86
CA VAL A 93 1.93 9.42 -17.42
C VAL A 93 0.71 9.86 -16.60
N VAL A 94 0.06 10.96 -16.96
CA VAL A 94 -1.17 11.40 -16.29
C VAL A 94 -2.28 10.35 -16.42
N PHE A 95 -2.46 9.77 -17.61
CA PHE A 95 -3.39 8.67 -17.82
C PHE A 95 -3.00 7.43 -17.03
N ALA A 96 -1.70 7.10 -16.97
CA ALA A 96 -1.20 5.98 -16.20
C ALA A 96 -1.63 6.06 -14.73
N PHE A 97 -1.52 7.24 -14.11
CA PHE A 97 -1.97 7.47 -12.74
C PHE A 97 -3.49 7.42 -12.63
N LEU A 98 -4.20 8.18 -13.45
CA LEU A 98 -5.65 8.32 -13.34
C LEU A 98 -6.37 6.98 -13.53
N THR A 99 -6.08 6.26 -14.61
CA THR A 99 -6.76 4.98 -14.87
C THR A 99 -6.38 3.91 -13.86
N ASN A 100 -5.12 3.91 -13.41
CA ASN A 100 -4.64 2.97 -12.40
C ASN A 100 -5.32 3.19 -11.04
N SER A 101 -5.43 4.44 -10.60
CA SER A 101 -6.09 4.78 -9.34
C SER A 101 -7.60 4.54 -9.39
N ILE A 102 -8.25 4.85 -10.51
CA ILE A 102 -9.67 4.52 -10.69
C ILE A 102 -9.89 3.01 -10.68
N LEU A 103 -9.08 2.22 -11.41
CA LEU A 103 -9.22 0.77 -11.40
C LEU A 103 -9.00 0.19 -10.01
N TYR A 104 -7.98 0.66 -9.28
CA TYR A 104 -7.69 0.17 -7.94
C TYR A 104 -8.87 0.40 -6.99
N VAL A 105 -9.46 1.60 -6.99
CA VAL A 105 -10.68 1.88 -6.22
C VAL A 105 -11.85 1.00 -6.67
N PHE A 106 -12.03 0.84 -8.00
CA PHE A 106 -13.10 0.04 -8.56
C PHE A 106 -13.06 -1.43 -8.12
N LEU A 107 -11.86 -2.01 -7.94
CA LEU A 107 -11.72 -3.39 -7.45
C LEU A 107 -12.23 -3.59 -6.02
N HIS A 108 -12.49 -2.52 -5.26
CA HIS A 108 -12.89 -2.57 -3.85
C HIS A 108 -14.33 -2.11 -3.59
N VAL A 109 -15.07 -1.71 -4.63
CA VAL A 109 -16.44 -1.14 -4.47
C VAL A 109 -17.45 -2.13 -3.87
N VAL A 110 -17.18 -3.43 -4.00
CA VAL A 110 -18.01 -4.51 -3.45
C VAL A 110 -17.64 -4.88 -2.01
N ASN A 111 -16.59 -4.27 -1.46
CA ASN A 111 -16.12 -4.58 -0.12
C ASN A 111 -17.05 -3.96 0.93
N ALA A 112 -17.17 -4.66 2.07
CA ALA A 112 -18.01 -4.20 3.16
C ALA A 112 -17.48 -2.86 3.72
N GLY A 113 -18.40 -1.92 3.95
CA GLY A 113 -18.05 -0.60 4.49
C GLY A 113 -17.41 0.36 3.49
N PHE A 114 -17.40 0.03 2.19
CA PHE A 114 -16.94 0.96 1.15
C PHE A 114 -17.79 2.24 1.13
N ASP A 115 -17.14 3.39 1.32
CA ASP A 115 -17.73 4.72 1.26
C ASP A 115 -16.78 5.70 0.55
N VAL A 116 -17.13 6.99 0.50
CA VAL A 116 -16.30 8.02 -0.13
C VAL A 116 -14.91 8.17 0.52
N TYR A 117 -14.79 7.86 1.83
CA TYR A 117 -13.52 7.98 2.56
C TYR A 117 -12.61 6.77 2.29
N ALA A 118 -13.19 5.57 2.21
CA ALA A 118 -12.49 4.39 1.72
C ALA A 118 -12.03 4.57 0.26
N ALA A 119 -12.89 5.11 -0.61
CA ALA A 119 -12.53 5.41 -1.99
C ALA A 119 -11.36 6.42 -2.06
N LEU A 120 -11.38 7.46 -1.22
CA LEU A 120 -10.32 8.46 -1.17
C LEU A 120 -9.00 7.86 -0.68
N SER A 121 -9.00 7.05 0.37
CA SER A 121 -7.78 6.44 0.89
C SER A 121 -7.18 5.43 -0.10
N LEU A 122 -8.00 4.57 -0.70
CA LEU A 122 -7.58 3.65 -1.76
C LEU A 122 -7.02 4.39 -2.98
N PHE A 123 -7.65 5.51 -3.37
CA PHE A 123 -7.16 6.36 -4.45
C PHE A 123 -5.77 6.91 -4.12
N LEU A 124 -5.58 7.46 -2.91
CA LEU A 124 -4.31 8.00 -2.45
C LEU A 124 -3.23 6.91 -2.33
N PHE A 125 -3.58 5.74 -1.79
CA PHE A 125 -2.68 4.58 -1.78
C PHE A 125 -2.26 4.22 -3.20
N SER A 126 -3.20 4.22 -4.14
CA SER A 126 -2.88 3.94 -5.54
C SER A 126 -1.95 4.96 -6.17
N VAL A 127 -2.14 6.25 -5.88
CA VAL A 127 -1.22 7.33 -6.32
C VAL A 127 0.17 7.14 -5.71
N LEU A 128 0.27 6.87 -4.40
CA LEU A 128 1.55 6.62 -3.72
C LEU A 128 2.32 5.47 -4.37
N MET A 129 1.64 4.34 -4.56
CA MET A 129 2.24 3.16 -5.17
C MET A 129 2.60 3.38 -6.64
N SER A 130 1.84 4.21 -7.36
CA SER A 130 2.16 4.63 -8.73
C SER A 130 3.43 5.49 -8.78
N GLU A 131 3.63 6.42 -7.85
CA GLU A 131 4.87 7.19 -7.72
C GLU A 131 6.05 6.26 -7.45
N ILE A 132 5.92 5.35 -6.47
CA ILE A 132 6.95 4.38 -6.12
C ILE A 132 7.30 3.50 -7.32
N ARG A 133 6.30 3.01 -8.07
CA ARG A 133 6.49 2.22 -9.30
C ARG A 133 7.21 2.99 -10.40
N LEU A 134 6.92 4.29 -10.54
CA LEU A 134 7.56 5.13 -11.54
C LEU A 134 9.05 5.36 -11.22
N ILE A 135 9.36 5.64 -9.95
CA ILE A 135 10.73 5.93 -9.50
C ILE A 135 11.58 4.65 -9.50
N SER A 136 11.07 3.58 -8.89
CA SER A 136 11.82 2.33 -8.71
C SER A 136 11.87 1.47 -9.98
N GLY A 137 10.86 1.61 -10.85
CA GLY A 137 10.66 0.70 -11.96
C GLY A 137 10.36 -0.75 -11.54
N ASN A 138 10.05 -1.02 -10.26
CA ASN A 138 10.07 -2.38 -9.70
C ASN A 138 8.72 -2.77 -9.08
N ILE A 139 8.11 -3.82 -9.62
CA ILE A 139 6.82 -4.36 -9.14
C ILE A 139 7.01 -5.11 -7.82
N TRP A 140 8.15 -5.79 -7.60
CA TRP A 140 8.42 -6.49 -6.34
C TRP A 140 8.36 -5.55 -5.13
N LEU A 141 8.84 -4.30 -5.29
CA LEU A 141 8.77 -3.30 -4.23
C LEU A 141 7.32 -2.98 -3.88
N CYS A 142 6.51 -2.74 -4.91
CA CYS A 142 5.10 -2.40 -4.75
C CYS A 142 4.34 -3.57 -4.11
N SER A 143 4.55 -4.78 -4.61
CA SER A 143 3.90 -5.98 -4.07
C SER A 143 4.31 -6.25 -2.62
N ALA A 144 5.57 -6.03 -2.25
CA ALA A 144 6.03 -6.25 -0.88
C ALA A 144 5.48 -5.21 0.11
N ILE A 145 5.35 -3.94 -0.31
CA ILE A 145 4.70 -2.90 0.49
C ILE A 145 3.22 -3.24 0.69
N ASN A 146 2.50 -3.56 -0.40
CA ASN A 146 1.08 -3.89 -0.37
C ASN A 146 0.82 -5.15 0.50
N ALA A 147 1.57 -6.24 0.27
CA ALA A 147 1.47 -7.46 1.08
C ALA A 147 1.72 -7.20 2.56
N ALA A 148 2.79 -6.46 2.89
CA ALA A 148 3.12 -6.16 4.28
C ALA A 148 2.10 -5.25 4.95
N TRP A 149 1.47 -4.35 4.20
CA TRP A 149 0.38 -3.51 4.71
C TRP A 149 -0.79 -4.38 5.19
N HIS A 150 -1.39 -5.16 4.28
CA HIS A 150 -2.54 -6.01 4.61
C HIS A 150 -2.19 -7.10 5.64
N PHE A 151 -1.02 -7.72 5.52
CA PHE A 151 -0.56 -8.72 6.48
C PHE A 151 -0.44 -8.13 7.88
N SER A 152 0.18 -6.96 8.02
CA SER A 152 0.34 -6.32 9.33
C SER A 152 -1.00 -5.90 9.91
N GLU A 153 -1.88 -5.32 9.08
CA GLU A 153 -3.22 -4.87 9.47
C GLU A 153 -4.06 -6.05 10.00
N GLY A 154 -4.20 -7.13 9.23
CA GLY A 154 -5.09 -8.23 9.56
C GLY A 154 -4.52 -9.28 10.52
N ILE A 155 -3.22 -9.56 10.45
CA ILE A 155 -2.58 -10.66 11.21
C ILE A 155 -1.91 -10.15 12.48
N ILE A 156 -1.10 -9.09 12.37
CA ILE A 156 -0.32 -8.55 13.49
C ILE A 156 -1.20 -7.69 14.39
N PHE A 157 -1.82 -6.65 13.83
CA PHE A 157 -2.62 -5.68 14.58
C PHE A 157 -4.09 -6.10 14.73
N GLY A 158 -4.54 -7.05 13.93
CA GLY A 158 -5.88 -7.63 14.00
C GLY A 158 -7.00 -6.63 13.80
N THR A 159 -6.80 -5.68 12.90
CA THR A 159 -7.84 -4.78 12.40
C THR A 159 -8.44 -5.34 11.11
N VAL A 160 -9.68 -4.95 10.81
CA VAL A 160 -10.33 -5.29 9.53
C VAL A 160 -9.48 -4.77 8.37
N VAL A 161 -9.40 -5.52 7.27
CA VAL A 161 -8.55 -5.20 6.10
C VAL A 161 -9.45 -4.94 4.91
N SER A 162 -9.62 -3.68 4.48
CA SER A 162 -10.45 -3.32 3.33
C SER A 162 -11.84 -3.99 3.30
N GLY A 163 -12.51 -4.10 4.44
CA GLY A 163 -13.83 -4.74 4.59
C GLY A 163 -13.81 -6.25 4.82
N PHE A 164 -12.63 -6.88 4.83
CA PHE A 164 -12.47 -8.30 5.15
C PHE A 164 -12.19 -8.52 6.65
N PRO A 165 -12.88 -9.48 7.30
CA PRO A 165 -12.64 -9.78 8.70
C PRO A 165 -11.18 -10.11 9.02
N ALA A 166 -10.68 -9.56 10.13
CA ALA A 166 -9.34 -9.82 10.61
C ALA A 166 -9.21 -11.22 11.23
N ILE A 167 -8.05 -11.84 11.06
CA ILE A 167 -7.70 -13.16 11.66
C ILE A 167 -7.15 -12.99 13.08
N ARG A 168 -6.52 -11.85 13.40
CA ARG A 168 -6.17 -11.40 14.76
C ARG A 168 -5.23 -12.37 15.53
N LEU A 169 -4.15 -12.83 14.89
CA LEU A 169 -3.27 -13.84 15.47
C LEU A 169 -2.42 -13.32 16.65
N PHE A 170 -1.96 -12.07 16.61
CA PHE A 170 -1.12 -11.52 17.70
C PHE A 170 -1.87 -10.54 18.58
N ILE A 171 -2.50 -9.55 17.96
CA ILE A 171 -3.27 -8.52 18.64
C ILE A 171 -4.69 -8.56 18.08
N THR A 172 -5.68 -8.45 18.95
CA THR A 172 -7.04 -8.08 18.56
C THR A 172 -7.26 -6.61 18.86
N SER A 173 -7.51 -5.84 17.82
CA SER A 173 -7.87 -4.42 17.92
C SER A 173 -9.38 -4.27 17.78
N THR A 174 -10.08 -4.10 18.90
CA THR A 174 -11.54 -3.92 18.90
C THR A 174 -11.88 -2.43 18.89
N PRO A 175 -12.65 -1.93 17.89
CA PRO A 175 -13.07 -0.52 17.86
C PRO A 175 -13.78 -0.10 19.15
N THR A 176 -13.43 1.06 19.70
CA THR A 176 -13.96 1.53 20.99
C THR A 176 -15.31 2.25 20.90
N SER A 177 -15.73 2.67 19.70
CA SER A 177 -16.99 3.40 19.47
C SER A 177 -17.27 3.58 17.96
N ASN A 178 -18.38 4.24 17.61
CA ASN A 178 -18.76 4.66 16.25
C ASN A 178 -17.84 5.74 15.63
N THR A 179 -16.64 5.94 16.15
CA THR A 179 -15.62 6.87 15.61
C THR A 179 -14.94 6.30 14.37
N GLN A 180 -15.73 6.01 13.32
CA GLN A 180 -15.23 5.44 12.06
C GLN A 180 -14.21 6.33 11.36
N TRP A 181 -14.21 7.63 11.62
CA TRP A 181 -13.16 8.53 11.13
C TRP A 181 -11.79 8.24 11.77
N LEU A 182 -11.76 7.63 12.95
CA LEU A 182 -10.52 7.27 13.66
C LEU A 182 -10.17 5.80 13.45
N ASN A 183 -11.11 4.88 13.75
CA ASN A 183 -10.88 3.43 13.72
C ASN A 183 -11.26 2.76 12.39
N GLY A 184 -11.80 3.52 11.43
CA GLY A 184 -12.10 3.00 10.09
C GLY A 184 -13.36 2.12 9.96
N GLY A 185 -14.04 1.82 11.08
CA GLY A 185 -15.31 1.09 11.09
C GLY A 185 -15.23 -0.29 10.44
N VAL A 186 -16.26 -0.62 9.65
CA VAL A 186 -16.38 -1.92 8.97
C VAL A 186 -15.38 -2.06 7.83
N PHE A 187 -14.82 -0.96 7.30
CA PHE A 187 -13.84 -1.05 6.23
C PHE A 187 -12.42 -1.35 6.77
N GLY A 188 -12.09 -0.89 7.98
CA GLY A 188 -10.74 -1.02 8.55
C GLY A 188 -9.96 0.28 8.55
N ILE A 189 -8.77 0.28 9.16
CA ILE A 189 -8.00 1.51 9.45
C ILE A 189 -7.81 2.39 8.22
N GLU A 190 -7.74 1.78 7.03
CA GLU A 190 -7.57 2.44 5.74
C GLU A 190 -8.61 3.53 5.48
N ARG A 191 -9.85 3.38 5.95
CA ARG A 191 -10.93 4.38 5.81
C ARG A 191 -10.79 5.56 6.78
N GLY A 192 -9.93 5.46 7.80
CA GLY A 192 -9.70 6.49 8.80
C GLY A 192 -8.97 7.73 8.27
N ALA A 193 -9.21 8.88 8.91
CA ALA A 193 -8.57 10.15 8.61
C ALA A 193 -7.05 10.08 8.81
N ILE A 194 -6.57 9.31 9.79
CA ILE A 194 -5.14 9.12 10.04
C ILE A 194 -4.46 8.45 8.82
N SER A 195 -5.10 7.43 8.23
CA SER A 195 -4.62 6.79 7.00
C SER A 195 -4.54 7.78 5.85
N ILE A 196 -5.58 8.57 5.63
CA ILE A 196 -5.64 9.58 4.55
C ILE A 196 -4.50 10.60 4.73
N MET A 197 -4.32 11.13 5.94
CA MET A 197 -3.26 12.10 6.26
C MET A 197 -1.87 11.49 6.07
N LEU A 198 -1.66 10.25 6.53
CA LEU A 198 -0.41 9.52 6.36
C LEU A 198 -0.09 9.30 4.87
N LEU A 199 -1.07 8.89 4.07
CA LEU A 199 -0.88 8.68 2.63
C LEU A 199 -0.52 9.99 1.91
N ILE A 200 -1.19 11.10 2.23
CA ILE A 200 -0.84 12.43 1.69
C ILE A 200 0.59 12.81 2.06
N LEU A 201 0.98 12.60 3.31
CA LEU A 201 2.34 12.87 3.78
C LEU A 201 3.38 12.02 3.04
N LEU A 202 3.14 10.72 2.89
CA LEU A 202 4.03 9.80 2.18
C LEU A 202 4.16 10.18 0.70
N ILE A 203 3.07 10.54 0.02
CA ILE A 203 3.10 11.04 -1.36
C ILE A 203 3.99 12.29 -1.44
N MET A 204 3.79 13.25 -0.55
CA MET A 204 4.60 14.47 -0.51
C MET A 204 6.10 14.18 -0.30
N ILE A 205 6.43 13.25 0.60
CA ILE A 205 7.81 12.84 0.86
C ILE A 205 8.42 12.20 -0.39
N VAL A 206 7.74 11.21 -0.98
CA VAL A 206 8.23 10.49 -2.18
C VAL A 206 8.44 11.45 -3.35
N VAL A 207 7.49 12.37 -3.59
CA VAL A 207 7.61 13.37 -4.66
C VAL A 207 8.78 14.33 -4.40
N ARG A 208 9.00 14.76 -3.15
CA ARG A 208 10.16 15.62 -2.80
C ARG A 208 11.48 14.90 -2.99
N LEU A 209 11.60 13.66 -2.53
CA LEU A 209 12.80 12.84 -2.70
C LEU A 209 13.12 12.61 -4.18
N HIS A 210 12.10 12.31 -4.99
CA HIS A 210 12.25 12.17 -6.43
C HIS A 210 12.75 13.47 -7.08
N LYS A 211 12.15 14.62 -6.75
CA LYS A 211 12.59 15.93 -7.26
C LYS A 211 14.05 16.22 -6.88
N HIS A 212 14.44 15.92 -5.64
CA HIS A 212 15.81 16.12 -5.18
C HIS A 212 16.80 15.24 -5.95
N HIS A 213 16.48 13.95 -6.11
CA HIS A 213 17.30 13.00 -6.86
C HIS A 213 17.50 13.45 -8.32
N LEU A 214 16.45 13.93 -8.98
CA LEU A 214 16.54 14.45 -10.36
C LEU A 214 17.40 15.71 -10.50
N LYS A 215 17.51 16.52 -9.44
CA LYS A 215 18.37 17.71 -9.40
C LYS A 215 19.83 17.36 -9.14
N SER A 216 20.10 16.31 -8.36
CA SER A 216 21.46 15.87 -8.04
C SER A 216 22.13 15.09 -9.17
N LEU A 217 21.38 14.61 -10.18
CA LEU A 217 21.98 13.98 -11.35
C LEU A 217 22.77 15.03 -12.14
N PRO A 218 24.04 14.75 -12.51
CA PRO A 218 24.79 15.62 -13.40
C PRO A 218 23.94 15.94 -14.63
N GLN A 219 23.86 17.21 -15.02
CA GLN A 219 23.36 17.57 -16.34
C GLN A 219 24.31 16.94 -17.37
N GLN A 220 24.03 15.69 -17.78
CA GLN A 220 24.72 15.12 -18.92
C GLN A 220 24.35 16.00 -20.12
N LEU A 221 25.39 16.66 -20.62
CA LEU A 221 25.44 17.71 -21.63
C LEU A 221 24.44 17.45 -22.77
N GLY A 222 23.65 18.49 -23.07
CA GLY A 222 23.05 18.65 -24.40
C GLY A 222 24.10 19.11 -25.39
#